data_AF-A0AAV4ACQ8-F1
#
_entry.id   AF-A0AAV4ACQ8-F1
#
_cell.length_a   1.000
_cell.length_b   1.000
_cell.length_c   1.000
_cell.angle_alpha   90.00
_cell.angle_beta   90.00
_cell.angle_gamma   90.00
#
_symmetry.space_group_name_H-M   'P 1'
#
loop_
_entity.id
_entity.type
_entity.pdbx_description
1 polymer ?
#
loop_
_entity_poly.entity_id
_entity_poly.type
_entity_poly.pdbx_seq_one_letter_code
_entity_poly.pdbx_strand_id
1 'polypeptide(L)'
;MVAGPELARIIEEFEVNCLDGGTGKASTTNLKHHEHTATAQVKISKEVGAPIQVFEEMGNPFMEESEDLLVLDSRDIADPAIVQSVRSIEKTGQDQYDKYMTERVIERTTSVFDPISKNQMPLFSRPPSRVPSKKKQTISSLRSDCTLFSRLYTATAMATWTISSNMKIMHTPVTVPAWKASVWDKI
;
A
#
# COMPACT_ATOMS: atom_id res chain seq x y z
N MET A 1 19.90 34.01 52.27
CA MET A 1 19.09 33.55 51.11
C MET A 1 18.88 34.77 50.20
N VAL A 2 19.74 34.95 49.19
CA VAL A 2 19.83 36.16 48.35
C VAL A 2 19.15 35.93 46.99
N ALA A 3 18.07 35.16 46.98
CA ALA A 3 17.32 34.84 45.76
C ALA A 3 15.83 35.20 45.87
N GLY A 4 15.35 35.69 47.02
CA GLY A 4 13.91 35.95 47.23
C GLY A 4 13.30 36.92 46.21
N PRO A 5 13.86 38.12 46.01
CA PRO A 5 13.27 39.12 45.12
C PRO A 5 13.39 38.76 43.63
N GLU A 6 14.56 38.29 43.19
CA GLU A 6 14.77 37.94 41.78
C GLU A 6 14.03 36.67 41.39
N LEU A 7 13.94 35.67 42.28
CA LEU A 7 13.16 34.46 42.01
C LEU A 7 11.66 34.77 41.98
N ALA A 8 11.17 35.62 42.91
CA ALA A 8 9.78 36.07 42.88
C ALA A 8 9.46 36.85 41.60
N ARG A 9 10.38 37.72 41.16
CA ARG A 9 10.25 38.47 39.91
C ARG A 9 10.24 37.55 38.69
N ILE A 10 11.12 36.55 38.62
CA ILE A 10 11.15 35.58 37.50
C ILE A 10 9.86 34.75 37.46
N ILE A 11 9.33 34.34 38.62
CA ILE A 11 8.06 33.62 38.72
C ILE A 11 6.92 34.53 38.27
N GLU A 12 6.86 35.77 38.73
CA GLU A 12 5.83 36.75 38.34
C GLU A 12 5.90 37.09 36.85
N GLU A 13 7.09 37.30 36.29
CA GLU A 13 7.29 37.48 34.85
C GLU A 13 6.87 36.24 34.04
N PHE A 14 7.09 35.03 34.56
CA PHE A 14 6.64 33.79 33.92
C PHE A 14 5.12 33.67 33.97
N GLU A 15 4.50 33.94 35.12
CA GLU A 15 3.04 33.91 35.30
C GLU A 15 2.34 34.95 34.41
N VAL A 16 2.86 36.18 34.34
CA VAL A 16 2.31 37.22 33.46
C VAL A 16 2.45 36.85 31.97
N ASN A 17 3.57 36.24 31.57
CA ASN A 17 3.79 35.89 30.17
C ASN A 17 3.09 34.58 29.74
N CYS A 18 2.84 33.65 30.66
CA CYS A 18 2.26 32.35 30.36
C CYS A 18 0.80 32.18 30.78
N LEU A 19 0.32 32.90 31.80
CA LEU A 19 -1.03 32.75 32.35
C LEU A 19 -1.96 33.92 31.98
N ASP A 20 -1.47 35.16 32.05
CA ASP A 20 -2.29 36.35 31.78
C ASP A 20 -2.08 36.88 30.37
N GLY A 21 -2.84 36.34 29.42
CA GLY A 21 -3.01 36.87 28.07
C GLY A 21 -3.71 38.24 28.02
N GLY A 22 -3.20 39.24 28.74
CA GLY A 22 -3.83 40.55 28.86
C GLY A 22 -2.83 41.66 29.21
N THR A 23 -2.64 42.55 28.24
CA THR A 23 -2.07 43.92 28.39
C THR A 23 -0.55 44.09 28.26
N GLY A 24 0.02 43.59 27.17
CA GLY A 24 1.31 44.08 26.69
C GLY A 24 1.60 43.52 25.31
N LYS A 25 1.88 44.37 24.32
CA LYS A 25 2.12 43.98 22.92
C LYS A 25 3.19 42.88 22.80
N ALA A 26 2.76 41.62 22.72
CA ALA A 26 3.55 40.50 22.27
C ALA A 26 2.64 39.60 21.42
N SER A 27 3.18 39.15 20.30
CA SER A 27 2.53 38.35 19.26
C SER A 27 1.55 37.33 19.85
N THR A 28 0.33 37.29 19.32
CA THR A 28 -0.70 36.29 19.59
C THR A 28 -0.25 34.91 19.08
N THR A 29 0.82 34.34 19.62
CA THR A 29 1.13 32.93 19.43
C THR A 29 0.43 32.20 20.55
N ASN A 30 -0.75 31.67 20.21
CA ASN A 30 -1.54 30.72 20.97
C ASN A 30 -0.70 29.95 22.02
N LEU A 31 -0.73 30.39 23.28
CA LEU A 31 -0.05 29.76 24.42
C LEU A 31 -0.67 28.40 24.78
N LYS A 32 -1.77 28.01 24.11
CA LYS A 32 -2.40 26.73 24.34
C LYS A 32 -1.50 25.66 23.76
N HIS A 33 -1.19 24.66 24.57
CA HIS A 33 -0.62 23.42 24.09
C HIS A 33 -1.49 22.86 22.95
N HIS A 34 -0.87 22.27 21.93
CA HIS A 34 -1.57 21.74 20.75
C HIS A 34 -2.77 20.85 21.13
N GLU A 35 -2.62 20.10 22.24
CA GLU A 35 -3.62 19.20 22.81
C GLU A 35 -4.85 19.89 23.43
N HIS A 36 -4.75 21.18 23.77
CA HIS A 36 -5.85 22.00 24.28
C HIS A 36 -6.74 22.56 23.17
N THR A 37 -6.42 22.26 21.91
CA THR A 37 -7.28 22.62 20.78
C THR A 37 -8.53 21.74 20.81
N ALA A 38 -9.71 22.32 20.55
CA ALA A 38 -10.98 21.57 20.53
C ALA A 38 -10.92 20.33 19.61
N THR A 39 -10.22 20.43 18.47
CA THR A 39 -10.02 19.30 17.55
C THR A 39 -9.19 18.17 18.16
N ALA A 40 -8.12 18.51 18.91
CA ALA A 40 -7.29 17.53 19.60
C ALA A 40 -8.07 16.86 20.75
N GLN A 41 -8.84 17.63 21.52
CA GLN A 41 -9.68 17.09 22.59
C GLN A 41 -10.77 16.16 22.07
N VAL A 42 -11.47 16.53 20.98
CA VAL A 42 -12.47 15.65 20.34
C VAL A 42 -11.81 14.36 19.83
N LYS A 43 -10.61 14.47 19.25
CA LYS A 43 -9.85 13.31 18.79
C LYS A 43 -9.48 12.37 19.94
N ILE A 44 -8.97 12.93 21.04
CA ILE A 44 -8.64 12.16 22.25
C ILE A 44 -9.88 11.47 22.81
N SER A 45 -11.00 12.19 22.97
CA SER A 45 -12.24 11.59 23.46
C SER A 45 -12.73 10.45 22.58
N LYS A 46 -12.56 10.55 21.26
CA LYS A 46 -12.88 9.48 20.32
C LYS A 46 -11.94 8.28 20.47
N GLU A 47 -10.63 8.52 20.50
CA GLU A 47 -9.60 7.47 20.63
C GLU A 47 -9.67 6.74 21.98
N VAL A 48 -10.16 7.39 23.04
CA VAL A 48 -10.41 6.76 24.34
C VAL A 48 -11.76 6.04 24.38
N GLY A 49 -12.81 6.59 23.77
CA GLY A 49 -14.14 5.99 23.78
C GLY A 49 -14.24 4.69 23.00
N ALA A 50 -13.54 4.59 21.87
CA ALA A 50 -13.59 3.41 21.02
C ALA A 50 -13.07 2.11 21.69
N PRO A 51 -11.89 2.07 22.35
CA PRO A 51 -11.46 0.87 23.06
C PRO A 51 -12.36 0.53 24.24
N ILE A 52 -12.93 1.52 24.96
CA ILE A 52 -13.92 1.27 26.02
C ILE A 52 -15.12 0.51 25.44
N GLN A 53 -15.66 0.98 24.32
CA GLN A 53 -16.77 0.31 23.64
C GLN A 53 -16.39 -1.11 23.20
N VAL A 54 -15.15 -1.34 22.75
CA VAL A 54 -14.66 -2.69 22.39
C VAL A 54 -14.61 -3.61 23.61
N PHE A 55 -14.10 -3.12 24.74
CA PHE A 55 -14.08 -3.91 25.98
C PHE A 55 -15.49 -4.22 26.50
N GLU A 56 -16.44 -3.31 26.34
CA GLU A 56 -17.84 -3.54 26.74
C GLU A 56 -18.53 -4.59 25.85
N GLU A 57 -18.29 -4.57 24.54
CA GLU A 57 -18.95 -5.47 23.59
C GLU A 57 -18.28 -6.84 23.48
N MET A 58 -16.94 -6.88 23.44
CA MET A 58 -16.15 -8.10 23.23
C MET A 58 -15.67 -8.73 24.54
N GLY A 59 -15.81 -8.03 25.67
CA GLY A 59 -15.26 -8.46 26.94
C GLY A 59 -13.75 -8.21 26.99
N ASN A 60 -12.99 -9.15 27.55
CA ASN A 60 -11.54 -9.02 27.62
C ASN A 60 -10.87 -9.59 26.34
N PRO A 61 -10.40 -8.74 25.41
CA PRO A 61 -9.79 -9.19 24.16
C PRO A 61 -8.45 -9.91 24.36
N PHE A 62 -7.81 -9.80 25.53
CA PHE A 62 -6.59 -10.57 25.84
C PHE A 62 -6.87 -12.02 26.24
N MET A 63 -8.13 -12.38 26.47
CA MET A 63 -8.54 -13.76 26.73
C MET A 63 -9.01 -14.45 25.44
N GLU A 64 -8.98 -13.75 24.31
CA GLU A 64 -9.34 -14.31 23.02
C GLU A 64 -8.24 -15.29 22.57
N GLU A 65 -8.62 -16.55 22.36
CA GLU A 65 -7.71 -17.61 21.89
C GLU A 65 -7.53 -17.61 20.37
N SER A 66 -7.91 -16.51 19.69
CA SER A 66 -7.78 -16.39 18.25
C SER A 66 -6.30 -16.21 17.86
N GLU A 67 -5.95 -16.78 16.71
CA GLU A 67 -4.62 -16.64 16.13
C GLU A 67 -4.43 -15.30 15.40
N ASP A 68 -5.50 -14.52 15.32
CA ASP A 68 -5.60 -13.28 14.57
C ASP A 68 -4.97 -12.11 15.34
N LEU A 69 -4.49 -11.14 14.59
CA LEU A 69 -3.97 -9.91 15.17
C LEU A 69 -4.98 -8.79 15.00
N LEU A 70 -5.59 -8.40 16.12
CA LEU A 70 -6.71 -7.45 16.15
C LEU A 70 -6.25 -6.04 16.50
N VAL A 71 -6.79 -5.06 15.80
CA VAL A 71 -6.67 -3.64 16.17
C VAL A 71 -7.78 -3.31 17.16
N LEU A 72 -7.44 -3.02 18.41
CA LEU A 72 -8.43 -2.84 19.49
C LEU A 72 -9.39 -1.66 19.27
N ASP A 73 -8.96 -0.59 18.60
CA ASP A 73 -9.80 0.59 18.33
C ASP A 73 -10.86 0.31 17.26
N SER A 74 -10.46 -0.27 16.12
CA SER A 74 -11.35 -0.49 14.97
C SER A 74 -11.98 -1.88 14.92
N ARG A 75 -11.50 -2.81 15.74
CA ARG A 75 -11.84 -4.25 15.70
C ARG A 75 -11.47 -4.93 14.38
N ASP A 76 -10.60 -4.31 13.59
CA ASP A 76 -10.16 -4.88 12.32
C ASP A 76 -9.11 -5.97 12.55
N ILE A 77 -9.24 -7.06 11.79
CA ILE A 77 -8.24 -8.11 11.71
C ILE A 77 -7.12 -7.67 10.74
N ALA A 78 -5.87 -7.78 11.18
CA ALA A 78 -4.71 -7.45 10.37
C ALA A 78 -4.52 -8.46 9.21
N ASP A 79 -3.90 -7.99 8.13
CA ASP A 79 -3.57 -8.85 6.98
C ASP A 79 -2.72 -10.06 7.43
N PRO A 80 -3.05 -11.29 6.98
CA PRO A 80 -2.34 -12.51 7.39
C PRO A 80 -0.83 -12.45 7.09
N ALA A 81 -0.39 -11.72 6.06
CA ALA A 81 1.03 -11.55 5.79
C ALA A 81 1.75 -10.71 6.86
N ILE A 82 1.04 -9.77 7.50
CA ILE A 82 1.56 -9.02 8.66
C ILE A 82 1.64 -9.96 9.87
N VAL A 83 0.61 -10.78 10.10
CA VAL A 83 0.60 -11.77 11.20
C VAL A 83 1.79 -12.73 11.08
N GLN A 84 1.99 -13.32 9.90
CA GLN A 84 3.12 -14.20 9.64
C GLN A 84 4.47 -13.48 9.81
N SER A 85 4.55 -12.22 9.39
CA SER A 85 5.75 -11.41 9.57
C SER A 85 6.04 -11.22 11.06
N VAL A 86 5.06 -10.79 11.85
CA VAL A 86 5.22 -10.59 13.30
C VAL A 86 5.68 -11.87 14.00
N ARG A 87 5.08 -13.01 13.67
CA ARG A 87 5.46 -14.32 14.23
C ARG A 87 6.89 -14.75 13.88
N SER A 88 7.40 -14.32 12.72
CA SER A 88 8.73 -14.71 12.23
C SER A 88 9.84 -13.68 12.52
N ILE A 89 9.50 -12.50 13.07
CA ILE A 89 10.47 -11.44 13.40
C ILE A 89 11.54 -11.95 14.36
N GLU A 90 11.15 -12.65 15.42
CA GLU A 90 12.07 -13.13 16.45
C GLU A 90 13.10 -14.09 15.84
N LYS A 91 12.62 -15.12 15.13
CA LYS A 91 13.48 -16.08 14.44
C LYS A 91 14.41 -15.40 13.43
N THR A 92 13.87 -14.49 12.62
CA THR A 92 14.66 -13.75 11.62
C THR A 92 15.73 -12.88 12.29
N GLY A 93 15.42 -12.27 13.44
CA GLY A 93 16.38 -11.49 14.22
C GLY A 93 17.50 -12.37 14.78
N GLN A 94 17.16 -13.55 15.29
CA GLN A 94 18.14 -14.51 15.80
C GLN A 94 19.07 -15.01 14.68
N ASP A 95 18.51 -15.43 13.54
CA ASP A 95 19.29 -15.90 12.39
C ASP A 95 20.27 -14.81 11.90
N GLN A 96 19.87 -13.53 11.95
CA GLN A 96 20.72 -12.41 11.57
C GLN A 96 21.82 -12.11 12.57
N TYR A 97 21.51 -12.23 13.86
CA TYR A 97 22.49 -12.10 14.91
C TYR A 97 23.56 -13.19 14.78
N ASP A 98 23.15 -14.44 14.62
CA ASP A 98 24.05 -15.58 14.51
C ASP A 98 24.95 -15.46 13.26
N LYS A 99 24.36 -15.03 12.14
CA LYS A 99 25.11 -14.71 10.92
C LYS A 99 26.14 -13.60 11.15
N TYR A 100 25.73 -12.50 11.78
CA TYR A 100 26.62 -11.38 12.08
C TYR A 100 27.80 -11.79 12.97
N MET A 101 27.53 -12.56 14.04
CA MET A 101 28.58 -13.05 14.94
C MET A 101 29.56 -13.96 14.23
N THR A 102 29.06 -14.86 13.40
CA THR A 102 29.89 -15.80 12.64
C THR A 102 30.78 -15.07 11.65
N GLU A 103 30.20 -14.24 10.77
CA GLU A 103 30.94 -13.56 9.69
C GLU A 103 31.92 -12.50 10.21
N ARG A 104 31.54 -11.72 11.24
CA ARG A 104 32.32 -10.55 11.67
C ARG A 104 33.27 -10.84 12.82
N VAL A 105 32.87 -11.70 13.76
CA VAL A 105 33.61 -11.91 15.00
C VAL A 105 34.44 -13.18 14.95
N ILE A 106 33.84 -14.28 14.51
CA ILE A 106 34.49 -15.60 14.47
C ILE A 106 35.38 -15.72 13.24
N GLU A 107 34.80 -15.62 12.05
CA GLU A 107 35.49 -15.83 10.78
C GLU A 107 36.23 -14.58 10.29
N ARG A 108 35.79 -13.39 10.73
CA ARG A 108 36.35 -12.08 10.34
C ARG A 108 36.44 -11.90 8.82
N THR A 109 35.51 -12.49 8.09
CA THR A 109 35.43 -12.46 6.62
C THR A 109 34.93 -11.11 6.12
N THR A 110 34.13 -10.40 6.92
CA THR A 110 33.58 -9.08 6.62
C THR A 110 33.94 -8.06 7.69
N SER A 111 34.03 -6.78 7.32
CA SER A 111 34.39 -5.72 8.26
C SER A 111 33.23 -5.42 9.20
N VAL A 112 33.54 -5.14 10.47
CA VAL A 112 32.58 -4.68 11.48
C VAL A 112 31.89 -3.38 11.04
N PHE A 113 32.53 -2.58 10.19
CA PHE A 113 31.98 -1.31 9.71
C PHE A 113 31.12 -1.44 8.45
N ASP A 114 31.02 -2.64 7.87
CA ASP A 114 30.24 -2.81 6.65
C ASP A 114 28.74 -2.61 6.94
N PRO A 115 27.98 -1.96 6.03
CA PRO A 115 26.55 -1.73 6.22
C PRO A 115 25.76 -3.03 6.41
N ILE A 116 24.80 -3.02 7.33
CA ILE A 116 23.86 -4.13 7.53
C ILE A 116 22.61 -3.88 6.66
N SER A 117 22.21 -4.88 5.89
CA SER A 117 21.01 -4.80 5.05
C SER A 117 19.73 -4.74 5.89
N LYS A 118 18.77 -3.90 5.49
CA LYS A 118 17.47 -3.80 6.16
C LYS A 118 16.52 -4.91 5.73
N ASN A 119 15.75 -5.43 6.68
CA ASN A 119 14.66 -6.37 6.41
C ASN A 119 13.44 -5.63 5.87
N GLN A 120 12.93 -6.07 4.72
CA GLN A 120 11.74 -5.48 4.08
C GLN A 120 10.49 -6.31 4.40
N MET A 121 10.22 -6.51 5.69
CA MET A 121 9.03 -7.24 6.14
C MET A 121 7.80 -6.32 6.16
N PRO A 122 6.62 -6.80 5.73
CA PRO A 122 5.38 -6.06 5.89
C PRO A 122 5.01 -5.97 7.37
N LEU A 123 4.70 -4.75 7.82
CA LEU A 123 4.31 -4.43 9.19
C LEU A 123 3.10 -3.48 9.14
N PHE A 124 2.52 -3.11 10.29
CA PHE A 124 1.33 -2.23 10.34
C PHE A 124 1.52 -0.90 9.58
N SER A 125 2.72 -0.32 9.62
CA SER A 125 3.02 0.91 8.87
C SER A 125 3.23 0.69 7.35
N ARG A 126 3.37 -0.57 6.92
CA ARG A 126 3.67 -1.00 5.54
C ARG A 126 2.85 -2.24 5.18
N PRO A 127 1.54 -2.07 4.90
CA PRO A 127 0.71 -3.20 4.50
C PRO A 127 1.19 -3.78 3.16
N PRO A 128 1.08 -5.12 2.99
CA PRO A 128 1.65 -5.89 1.87
C PRO A 128 1.02 -5.52 0.52
N SER A 129 -0.24 -5.09 0.51
CA SER A 129 -0.86 -4.46 -0.66
C SER A 129 -1.40 -3.08 -0.28
N ARG A 130 -0.77 -2.04 -0.80
CA ARG A 130 -1.54 -0.79 -0.99
C ARG A 130 -2.54 -1.13 -2.07
N VAL A 131 -3.84 -1.25 -1.70
CA VAL A 131 -4.92 -1.28 -2.70
C VAL A 131 -4.60 -0.18 -3.70
N PRO A 132 -4.37 -0.52 -4.99
CA PRO A 132 -3.96 0.48 -5.95
C PRO A 132 -5.01 1.58 -5.90
N SER A 133 -4.57 2.84 -5.77
CA SER A 133 -5.46 4.01 -5.79
C SER A 133 -6.48 3.82 -6.90
N LYS A 134 -7.74 4.24 -6.71
CA LYS A 134 -8.84 4.04 -7.68
C LYS A 134 -8.39 4.30 -9.13
N LYS A 135 -7.59 5.35 -9.35
CA LYS A 135 -6.98 5.68 -10.66
C LYS A 135 -6.08 4.58 -11.23
N LYS A 136 -5.21 3.97 -10.40
CA LYS A 136 -4.30 2.89 -10.78
C LYS A 136 -5.05 1.60 -11.13
N GLN A 137 -6.16 1.31 -10.44
CA GLN A 137 -7.05 0.20 -10.80
C GLN A 137 -7.69 0.42 -12.18
N THR A 138 -8.22 1.62 -12.44
CA THR A 138 -8.80 1.96 -13.76
C THR A 138 -7.77 1.88 -14.89
N ILE A 139 -6.53 2.31 -14.64
CA ILE A 139 -5.45 2.20 -15.64
C ILE A 139 -5.10 0.73 -15.91
N SER A 140 -5.07 -0.13 -14.88
CA SER A 140 -4.80 -1.56 -15.08
C SER A 140 -5.92 -2.27 -15.84
N SER A 141 -7.19 -1.97 -15.57
CA SER A 141 -8.31 -2.53 -16.32
C SER A 141 -8.27 -2.09 -17.78
N LEU A 142 -8.03 -0.79 -18.04
CA LEU A 142 -7.92 -0.26 -19.40
C LEU A 142 -6.77 -0.91 -20.19
N ARG A 143 -5.63 -1.18 -19.55
CA ARG A 143 -4.53 -1.91 -20.19
C ARG A 143 -4.93 -3.34 -20.54
N SER A 144 -5.60 -4.04 -19.63
CA SER A 144 -6.14 -5.38 -19.90
C SER A 144 -7.08 -5.36 -21.11
N ASP A 145 -8.03 -4.42 -21.13
CA ASP A 145 -9.00 -4.31 -22.23
C ASP A 145 -8.32 -4.00 -23.57
N CYS A 146 -7.33 -3.10 -23.57
CA CYS A 146 -6.55 -2.81 -24.77
C CYS A 146 -5.74 -4.02 -25.27
N THR A 147 -5.18 -4.82 -24.36
CA THR A 147 -4.49 -6.07 -24.74
C THR A 147 -5.45 -7.12 -25.29
N LEU A 148 -6.66 -7.23 -24.76
CA LEU A 148 -7.68 -8.13 -25.27
C LEU A 148 -8.17 -7.67 -26.65
N PHE A 149 -8.44 -6.37 -26.80
CA PHE A 149 -8.87 -5.77 -28.06
C PHE A 149 -7.82 -5.96 -29.16
N SER A 150 -6.54 -5.69 -28.88
CA SER A 150 -5.47 -5.88 -29.85
C SER A 150 -5.33 -7.35 -30.28
N ARG A 151 -5.49 -8.32 -29.35
CA ARG A 151 -5.49 -9.76 -29.68
C ARG A 151 -6.69 -10.17 -30.53
N LEU A 152 -7.88 -9.67 -30.22
CA LEU A 152 -9.08 -9.94 -31.02
C LEU A 152 -8.98 -9.30 -32.41
N TYR A 153 -8.45 -8.08 -32.49
CA TYR A 153 -8.24 -7.38 -33.75
C TYR A 153 -7.23 -8.11 -34.65
N THR A 154 -6.11 -8.58 -34.10
CA THR A 154 -5.14 -9.37 -34.88
C THR A 154 -5.73 -10.71 -35.32
N ALA A 155 -6.49 -11.40 -34.46
CA ALA A 155 -7.15 -12.66 -34.82
C ALA A 155 -8.18 -12.49 -35.96
N THR A 156 -9.00 -11.43 -35.89
CA THR A 156 -9.99 -11.14 -36.94
C THR A 156 -9.36 -10.66 -38.24
N ALA A 157 -8.29 -9.86 -38.18
CA ALA A 157 -7.52 -9.49 -39.36
C ALA A 157 -6.94 -10.73 -40.05
N MET A 158 -6.29 -11.63 -39.32
CA MET A 158 -5.73 -12.85 -39.90
C MET A 158 -6.79 -13.69 -40.63
N ALA A 159 -8.00 -13.79 -40.08
CA ALA A 159 -9.11 -14.49 -40.74
C ALA A 159 -9.52 -13.85 -42.08
N THR A 160 -9.60 -12.52 -42.17
CA THR A 160 -9.97 -11.85 -43.43
C THR A 160 -8.87 -11.94 -44.49
N TRP A 161 -7.58 -11.88 -44.09
CA TRP A 161 -6.47 -12.14 -45.01
C TRP A 161 -6.51 -13.56 -45.58
N THR A 162 -6.83 -14.58 -44.78
CA THR A 162 -6.93 -15.96 -45.29
C THR A 162 -8.09 -16.15 -46.26
N ILE A 163 -9.24 -15.52 -46.03
CA ILE A 163 -10.40 -15.58 -46.94
C ILE A 163 -10.08 -14.86 -48.26
N SER A 164 -9.44 -13.69 -48.20
CA SER A 164 -9.04 -12.92 -49.39
C SER A 164 -8.00 -13.65 -50.25
N SER A 165 -6.99 -14.26 -49.63
CA SER A 165 -5.99 -15.08 -50.34
C SER A 165 -6.62 -16.30 -51.01
N ASN A 166 -7.57 -16.97 -50.35
CA ASN A 166 -8.28 -18.11 -50.92
C ASN A 166 -9.22 -17.71 -52.08
N MET A 167 -9.81 -16.52 -52.04
CA MET A 167 -10.64 -16.01 -53.14
C MET A 167 -9.81 -15.62 -54.38
N LYS A 168 -8.56 -15.17 -54.17
CA LYS A 168 -7.65 -14.79 -55.28
C LYS A 168 -7.07 -15.99 -56.03
N ILE A 169 -7.02 -17.17 -55.41
CA ILE A 169 -6.54 -18.42 -56.05
C ILE A 169 -7.62 -19.05 -56.95
N MET A 170 -8.91 -18.69 -56.78
CA MET A 170 -10.02 -19.27 -57.57
C MET A 170 -10.29 -18.57 -58.92
N HIS A 171 -9.55 -17.53 -59.30
CA HIS A 171 -9.65 -16.90 -60.62
C HIS A 171 -8.50 -17.30 -61.54
N THR A 172 -8.45 -18.59 -61.92
CA THR A 172 -7.75 -19.05 -63.12
C THR A 172 -8.78 -19.51 -64.16
N PRO A 173 -8.62 -19.17 -65.46
CA PRO A 173 -9.68 -19.36 -66.46
C PRO A 173 -9.97 -20.84 -66.71
N VAL A 174 -11.24 -21.21 -66.60
CA VAL A 174 -11.78 -22.53 -66.91
C VAL A 174 -11.47 -22.86 -68.38
N THR A 175 -10.65 -23.89 -68.59
CA THR A 175 -10.41 -24.48 -69.91
C THR A 175 -11.69 -25.24 -70.31
N VAL A 176 -12.34 -24.79 -71.39
CA VAL A 176 -13.54 -25.47 -71.93
C VAL A 176 -13.11 -26.77 -72.62
N PRO A 177 -13.66 -27.96 -72.26
CA PRO A 177 -13.27 -29.22 -72.89
C PRO A 177 -13.74 -29.34 -74.35
N ALA A 178 -12.85 -29.86 -75.20
CA ALA A 178 -12.91 -29.86 -76.67
C ALA A 178 -13.88 -30.87 -77.34
N TRP A 179 -15.01 -31.22 -76.72
CA TRP A 179 -15.96 -32.19 -77.32
C TRP A 179 -17.27 -31.58 -77.82
N LYS A 180 -17.43 -30.26 -77.76
CA LYS A 180 -18.61 -29.54 -78.29
C LYS A 180 -18.39 -28.95 -79.69
N ALA A 181 -17.52 -29.56 -80.49
CA ALA A 181 -17.28 -29.19 -81.88
C ALA A 181 -17.69 -30.31 -82.83
N SER A 182 -18.99 -30.66 -82.90
CA SER A 182 -19.52 -31.44 -84.04
C SER A 182 -21.05 -31.56 -84.06
N VAL A 183 -21.78 -30.45 -83.98
CA VAL A 183 -23.16 -30.37 -84.50
C VAL A 183 -23.31 -28.93 -84.98
N TRP A 184 -23.95 -28.71 -86.13
CA TRP A 184 -24.05 -27.46 -86.91
C TRP A 184 -23.06 -27.31 -88.07
N ASP A 185 -22.73 -28.44 -88.71
CA ASP A 185 -22.56 -28.46 -90.16
C ASP A 185 -23.85 -29.08 -90.75
N LYS A 186 -24.50 -28.36 -91.67
CA LYS A 186 -25.84 -28.58 -92.28
C LYS A 186 -27.04 -27.91 -91.57
N ILE A 187 -27.23 -26.62 -91.85
CA ILE A 187 -28.33 -26.04 -92.67
C ILE A 187 -28.06 -24.54 -92.80
#